data_AF-A0A7C2RQN0-F1
#
_entry.id   AF-A0A7C2RQN0-F1
#
_cell.length_a   1.000
_cell.length_b   1.000
_cell.length_c   1.000
_cell.angle_alpha   90.00
_cell.angle_beta   90.00
_cell.angle_gamma   90.00
#
_symmetry.space_group_name_H-M   'P 1'
#
loop_
_entity.id
_entity.type
_entity.pdbx_description
1 polymer ?
#
loop_
_entity_poly.entity_id
_entity_poly.type
_entity_poly.pdbx_seq_one_letter_code
_entity_poly.pdbx_strand_id
1 'polypeptide(L)' 'MADFAKEVIPVNLEDEMRMSYMDYAMSVIVGRALPDVRDGMKPVHRRALFVMSEQNNDWNKP' A
#
# COMPACT_ATOMS: atom_id res chain seq x y z
N MET A 1 34.88 17.92 13.96
CA MET A 1 33.92 16.84 14.22
C MET A 1 32.62 17.29 13.58
N ALA A 2 32.11 16.56 12.60
CA ALA A 2 30.98 16.99 11.78
C ALA A 2 29.70 17.06 12.63
N ASP A 3 29.04 18.21 12.60
CA ASP A 3 27.76 18.48 13.29
C ASP A 3 26.65 17.63 12.68
N PHE A 4 26.45 16.42 13.23
CA PHE A 4 25.25 15.63 13.01
C PHE A 4 24.12 16.12 13.92
N ALA A 5 23.65 17.34 13.69
CA ALA A 5 22.37 17.77 14.21
C ALA A 5 21.41 17.90 13.03
N LYS A 6 20.79 16.77 12.64
CA LYS A 6 19.53 16.83 11.88
C LYS A 6 18.59 17.72 12.68
N GLU A 7 18.15 18.83 12.10
CA GLU A 7 17.13 19.71 12.68
C GLU A 7 15.96 18.86 13.19
N VAL A 8 15.81 18.76 14.51
CA VAL A 8 14.66 18.09 15.11
C VAL A 8 13.52 19.09 15.04
N ILE A 9 12.61 18.87 14.10
CA ILE A 9 11.39 19.68 13.97
C ILE A 9 10.42 19.19 15.05
N PRO A 10 10.06 20.02 16.05
CA PRO A 10 9.07 19.64 17.03
C PRO A 10 7.69 19.54 16.34
N VAL A 11 7.00 18.43 16.57
CA VAL A 11 5.66 18.16 16.02
C VAL A 11 4.70 17.94 17.18
N ASN A 12 3.47 18.46 17.07
CA ASN A 12 2.43 18.18 18.06
C ASN A 12 1.98 16.73 17.92
N LEU A 13 2.07 15.95 19.01
CA LEU A 13 1.71 14.53 19.02
C LEU A 13 0.25 14.29 18.62
N GLU A 14 -0.68 15.12 19.07
CA GLU A 14 -2.11 14.92 18.78
C GLU A 14 -2.39 15.08 17.28
N ASP A 15 -1.82 16.11 16.67
CA ASP A 15 -1.98 16.39 15.25
C ASP A 15 -1.32 15.30 14.40
N GLU A 16 -0.12 14.86 14.77
CA GLU A 16 0.61 13.80 14.08
C GLU A 16 -0.13 12.45 14.17
N MET A 17 -0.63 12.10 15.35
CA MET A 17 -1.40 10.87 15.53
C MET A 17 -2.68 10.86 14.70
N ARG A 18 -3.41 11.98 14.67
CA ARG A 18 -4.63 12.12 13.87
C ARG A 18 -4.33 11.97 12.38
N MET A 19 -3.27 12.61 11.90
CA MET A 19 -2.88 12.57 10.49
C MET A 19 -2.40 11.18 10.08
N SER A 20 -1.45 10.61 10.82
CA SER A 20 -0.93 9.26 10.58
C SER A 20 -2.04 8.20 10.62
N TYR A 21 -3.01 8.32 11.53
CA TYR A 21 -4.15 7.41 11.60
C TYR A 21 -5.03 7.53 10.36
N MET A 22 -5.38 8.75 9.94
CA MET A 22 -6.24 8.97 8.77
C MET A 22 -5.56 8.50 7.48
N ASP A 23 -4.27 8.79 7.31
CA ASP A 23 -3.50 8.36 6.15
C ASP A 23 -3.44 6.83 6.06
N TYR A 24 -3.16 6.17 7.18
CA TYR A 24 -3.17 4.71 7.23
C TYR A 24 -4.56 4.15 6.93
N ALA A 25 -5.61 4.67 7.58
CA ALA A 25 -6.98 4.21 7.39
C ALA A 25 -7.43 4.34 5.92
N MET A 26 -7.18 5.50 5.29
CA MET A 26 -7.48 5.73 3.88
C MET A 26 -6.70 4.78 2.97
N SER A 27 -5.40 4.57 3.23
CA SER A 27 -4.58 3.63 2.45
C SER A 27 -5.11 2.19 2.53
N VAL A 28 -5.62 1.78 3.68
CA VAL A 28 -6.19 0.44 3.89
C VAL A 28 -7.52 0.31 3.16
N ILE A 29 -8.42 1.28 3.30
CA ILE A 29 -9.77 1.24 2.70
C ILE A 29 -9.64 1.15 1.17
N VAL A 30 -8.87 2.04 0.56
CA VAL A 30 -8.78 2.18 -0.90
C VAL A 30 -7.81 1.16 -1.51
N GLY A 31 -6.67 0.94 -0.87
CA GLY A 31 -5.54 0.23 -1.47
C GLY A 31 -5.39 -1.24 -1.06
N ARG A 32 -6.22 -1.74 -0.12
CA ARG A 32 -6.00 -3.08 0.45
C ARG A 32 -7.28 -3.86 0.75
N ALA A 33 -8.23 -3.24 1.46
CA ALA A 33 -9.33 -3.95 2.11
C ALA A 33 -10.53 -4.15 1.18
N LEU A 34 -10.99 -3.09 0.52
CA LEU A 34 -12.18 -3.14 -0.34
C LEU A 34 -11.82 -3.58 -1.77
N PRO A 35 -12.57 -4.53 -2.35
CA PRO A 35 -12.41 -4.90 -3.75
C PRO A 35 -12.99 -3.84 -4.68
N ASP A 36 -12.52 -3.79 -5.92
CA ASP A 36 -13.09 -2.94 -6.96
C ASP A 36 -14.42 -3.53 -7.44
N VAL A 37 -15.43 -2.69 -7.67
CA VAL A 37 -16.78 -3.12 -8.10
C VAL A 37 -16.80 -3.71 -9.52
N ARG A 38 -15.83 -3.37 -10.36
CA ARG A 38 -15.78 -3.81 -11.76
C ARG A 38 -15.42 -5.28 -11.90
N ASP A 39 -14.52 -5.76 -11.04
CA ASP A 39 -13.96 -7.11 -11.13
C ASP A 39 -14.11 -7.92 -9.82
N GLY A 40 -14.53 -7.30 -8.72
CA GLY A 40 -14.63 -7.92 -7.41
C GLY A 40 -13.29 -8.31 -6.79
N MET A 41 -12.17 -7.88 -7.39
CA MET A 41 -10.83 -8.33 -7.01
C MET A 41 -10.12 -7.34 -6.08
N LYS A 42 -9.47 -7.89 -5.05
CA LYS A 42 -8.50 -7.14 -4.25
C LYS A 42 -7.21 -6.89 -5.05
N PRO A 43 -6.45 -5.83 -4.75
CA PRO A 43 -5.20 -5.51 -5.45
C PRO A 43 -4.18 -6.65 -5.50
N VAL A 44 -4.14 -7.52 -4.48
CA VAL A 44 -3.24 -8.68 -4.44
C VAL A 44 -3.59 -9.72 -5.51
N HIS A 45 -4.88 -9.97 -5.76
CA HIS A 45 -5.32 -10.94 -6.76
C HIS A 45 -4.97 -10.45 -8.17
N ARG A 46 -5.21 -9.16 -8.45
CA ARG A 46 -4.88 -8.55 -9.75
C ARG A 46 -3.39 -8.65 -10.06
N ARG A 47 -2.52 -8.38 -9.08
CA ARG A 47 -1.06 -8.54 -9.24
C ARG A 47 -0.65 -10.00 -9.45
N ALA A 48 -1.23 -10.93 -8.71
CA ALA A 48 -0.92 -12.35 -8.86
C ALA A 48 -1.29 -12.86 -10.27
N LEU A 49 -2.51 -12.57 -10.74
CA LEU A 49 -2.96 -12.96 -12.08
C LEU A 49 -2.15 -12.27 -13.18
N PHE A 50 -1.79 -11.00 -13.00
CA PHE A 50 -0.93 -10.29 -13.94
C PHE A 50 0.44 -10.98 -14.06
N VAL A 51 1.08 -11.33 -12.95
CA VAL A 51 2.37 -12.05 -12.97
C VAL A 51 2.24 -13.44 -13.61
N MET A 52 1.16 -14.18 -13.31
CA MET A 52 0.91 -15.48 -13.94
C MET A 52 0.78 -15.36 -15.47
N SER A 53 0.11 -14.30 -15.94
CA SER A 53 -0.01 -13.99 -17.37
C SER A 53 1.34 -13.65 -17.99
N GLU A 54 2.13 -12.78 -17.35
CA GLU A 54 3.48 -12.39 -17.84
C GLU A 54 4.44 -13.60 -17.88
N GLN A 55 4.32 -14.51 -16.91
CA GLN A 55 5.09 -15.74 -16.86
C GLN A 55 4.59 -16.82 -17.83
N ASN A 56 3.54 -16.55 -18.60
CA ASN A 56 3.00 -17.49 -19.56
C ASN A 56 2.63 -18.83 -18.88
N ASN A 57 2.12 -18.79 -17.64
CA ASN A 57 1.75 -19.98 -16.88
C ASN A 57 0.30 -20.40 -17.18
N ASP A 58 0.12 -20.93 -18.39
CA ASP A 58 -1.17 -21.40 -18.86
C ASP A 58 -1.43 -22.84 -18.41
N TRP A 59 -2.69 -23.17 -18.20
CA TRP A 59 -3.17 -24.49 -17.76
C TRP A 59 -2.75 -25.67 -18.67
N ASN A 60 -2.37 -25.40 -19.91
CA ASN A 60 -1.99 -26.39 -20.92
C ASN A 60 -0.47 -26.55 -21.08
N LYS A 61 0.33 -25.89 -20.24
CA LYS A 61 1.78 -26.01 -20.23
C LYS A 61 2.22 -27.08 -19.22
N PRO A 62 3.30 -27.83 -19.54
CA PRO A 62 3.79 -28.92 -18.69
C PRO A 62 4.29 -28.44 -17.32
#